data_AF-A0A059IZM3-F1
#
_entry.id   AF-A0A059IZM3-F1
#
_cell.length_a   1.000
_cell.length_b   1.000
_cell.length_c   1.000
_cell.angle_alpha   90.00
_cell.angle_beta   90.00
_cell.angle_gamma   90.00
#
_symmetry.space_group_name_H-M   'P 1'
#
loop_
_entity.id
_entity.type
_entity.pdbx_description
1 polymer ?
#
loop_
_entity_poly.entity_id
_entity_poly.type
_entity_poly.pdbx_seq_one_letter_code
_entity_poly.pdbx_strand_id
1 'polypeptide(L)'
;MTTPVGPRASKEDFMRALGLDANNPQHEPYYRAMRDEAIVVYNYMHRSNSDLLDNYRADPNMRPPYCWHYIRPERQRWGVMEIWRNSGPVTRPLFDRGATHGEYGPNWVTGWLLYSVFRSRDIRNNRHRNQNKKDPGGGSGNGGSSSSSGGSSGKFDTFSISPLPLKTKLGATFNG
;
A
#
# COMPACT_ATOMS: atom_id res chain seq x y z
N MET A 1 -17.44 12.72 -13.86
CA MET A 1 -15.97 12.89 -13.98
C MET A 1 -15.37 12.66 -12.61
N THR A 2 -14.41 11.75 -12.46
CA THR A 2 -13.76 11.46 -11.16
C THR A 2 -12.82 12.62 -10.81
N THR A 3 -13.01 13.26 -9.65
CA THR A 3 -12.13 14.36 -9.22
C THR A 3 -10.84 13.76 -8.65
N PRO A 4 -9.65 14.08 -9.20
CA PRO A 4 -8.40 13.60 -8.65
C PRO A 4 -8.22 14.03 -7.20
N VAL A 5 -7.87 13.11 -6.31
CA VAL A 5 -7.53 13.45 -4.93
C VAL A 5 -6.03 13.36 -4.70
N GLY A 6 -5.51 14.29 -3.90
CA GLY A 6 -4.11 14.28 -3.51
C GLY A 6 -3.79 13.13 -2.55
N PRO A 7 -2.50 12.76 -2.40
CA PRO A 7 -2.06 11.62 -1.58
C PRO A 7 -2.42 11.74 -0.09
N ARG A 8 -2.75 12.95 0.39
CA ARG A 8 -3.17 13.20 1.78
C ARG A 8 -4.67 13.04 2.02
N ALA A 9 -5.48 12.83 0.98
CA ALA A 9 -6.92 12.67 1.11
C ALA A 9 -7.29 11.45 1.96
N SER A 10 -8.47 11.50 2.59
CA SER A 10 -8.97 10.40 3.39
C SER A 10 -9.36 9.19 2.52
N LYS A 11 -9.49 8.00 3.13
CA LYS A 11 -10.00 6.81 2.41
C LYS A 11 -11.40 7.07 1.84
N GLU A 12 -12.23 7.80 2.59
CA GLU A 12 -13.60 8.11 2.19
C GLU A 12 -13.63 9.01 0.94
N ASP A 13 -12.80 10.06 0.92
CA ASP A 13 -12.70 10.95 -0.25
C ASP A 13 -12.13 10.22 -1.47
N PHE A 14 -11.13 9.35 -1.25
CA PHE A 14 -10.58 8.49 -2.29
C PHE A 14 -11.64 7.56 -2.90
N MET A 15 -12.42 6.87 -2.06
CA MET A 15 -13.47 5.97 -2.54
C MET A 15 -14.57 6.75 -3.24
N ARG A 16 -15.01 7.88 -2.67
CA ARG A 16 -16.01 8.77 -3.26
C ARG A 16 -15.57 9.28 -4.63
N ALA A 17 -14.30 9.67 -4.78
CA ALA A 17 -13.74 10.11 -6.06
C ALA A 17 -13.76 9.04 -7.15
N LEU A 18 -13.68 7.75 -6.77
CA LEU A 18 -13.80 6.60 -7.67
C LEU A 18 -15.26 6.20 -7.98
N GLY A 19 -16.24 6.85 -7.33
CA GLY A 19 -17.65 6.43 -7.35
C GLY A 19 -17.93 5.22 -6.46
N LEU A 20 -17.05 4.93 -5.50
CA LEU A 20 -17.21 3.91 -4.49
C LEU A 20 -17.64 4.53 -3.17
N ASP A 21 -18.21 3.71 -2.30
CA ASP A 21 -18.67 4.11 -0.97
C ASP A 21 -17.88 3.32 0.08
N ALA A 22 -17.22 4.02 1.00
CA ALA A 22 -16.44 3.42 2.07
C ALA A 22 -17.30 2.69 3.12
N ASN A 23 -18.58 3.05 3.21
CA ASN A 23 -19.54 2.44 4.14
C ASN A 23 -20.28 1.25 3.53
N ASN A 24 -20.16 1.03 2.21
CA ASN A 24 -20.80 -0.09 1.54
C ASN A 24 -19.91 -1.35 1.60
N PRO A 25 -20.37 -2.44 2.25
CA PRO A 25 -19.60 -3.69 2.32
C PRO A 25 -19.25 -4.29 0.97
N GLN A 26 -20.04 -4.03 -0.08
CA GLN A 26 -19.78 -4.54 -1.43
C GLN A 26 -18.62 -3.83 -2.13
N HIS A 27 -18.31 -2.60 -1.71
CA HIS A 27 -17.20 -1.83 -2.26
C HIS A 27 -15.87 -2.09 -1.54
N GLU A 28 -15.93 -2.72 -0.37
CA GLU A 28 -14.78 -3.04 0.46
C GLU A 28 -13.82 -4.05 -0.20
N PRO A 29 -14.30 -5.14 -0.85
CA PRO A 29 -13.45 -6.05 -1.61
C PRO A 29 -12.68 -5.37 -2.75
N TYR A 30 -13.28 -4.42 -3.47
CA TYR A 30 -12.59 -3.66 -4.51
C TYR A 30 -11.45 -2.83 -3.92
N TYR A 31 -11.70 -2.17 -2.79
CA TYR A 31 -10.66 -1.42 -2.09
C TYR A 31 -9.52 -2.34 -1.60
N ARG A 32 -9.85 -3.52 -1.05
CA ARG A 32 -8.85 -4.50 -0.63
C ARG A 32 -8.00 -4.97 -1.81
N ALA A 33 -8.64 -5.39 -2.90
CA ALA A 33 -7.93 -5.85 -4.09
C ALA A 33 -6.98 -4.76 -4.63
N MET A 34 -7.44 -3.51 -4.74
CA MET A 34 -6.58 -2.39 -5.16
C MET A 34 -5.39 -2.17 -4.22
N ARG A 35 -5.61 -2.31 -2.91
CA ARG A 35 -4.57 -2.15 -1.90
C ARG A 35 -3.56 -3.30 -1.92
N ASP A 36 -3.99 -4.52 -2.15
CA ASP A 36 -3.12 -5.70 -2.22
C ASP A 36 -2.14 -5.60 -3.39
N GLU A 37 -2.60 -5.11 -4.56
CA GLU A 37 -1.74 -4.79 -5.70
C GLU A 37 -0.65 -3.77 -5.33
N ALA A 38 -1.03 -2.71 -4.60
CA ALA A 38 -0.08 -1.71 -4.12
C ALA A 38 0.90 -2.26 -3.07
N ILE A 39 0.48 -3.23 -2.25
CA ILE A 39 1.34 -3.91 -1.28
C ILE A 39 2.43 -4.72 -1.99
N VAL A 40 2.11 -5.37 -3.11
CA VAL A 40 3.09 -6.13 -3.91
C VAL A 40 4.22 -5.20 -4.39
N VAL A 41 3.86 -4.05 -4.96
CA VAL A 41 4.84 -3.06 -5.44
C VAL A 41 5.62 -2.46 -4.27
N TYR A 42 4.96 -2.13 -3.15
CA TYR A 42 5.64 -1.70 -1.92
C TYR A 42 6.72 -2.70 -1.48
N ASN A 43 6.38 -3.99 -1.45
CA ASN A 43 7.32 -5.04 -1.03
C ASN A 43 8.48 -5.15 -2.03
N TYR A 44 8.21 -5.02 -3.33
CA TYR A 44 9.25 -5.00 -4.35
C TYR A 44 10.24 -3.84 -4.13
N MET A 45 9.73 -2.65 -3.83
CA MET A 45 10.55 -1.46 -3.55
C MET A 45 11.43 -1.58 -2.30
N HIS A 46 11.08 -2.50 -1.38
CA HIS A 46 11.85 -2.75 -0.16
C HIS A 46 12.88 -3.87 -0.31
N ARG A 47 12.91 -4.59 -1.43
CA ARG A 47 13.89 -5.67 -1.66
C ARG A 47 15.30 -5.16 -1.91
N SER A 48 15.45 -3.91 -2.36
CA SER A 48 16.74 -3.37 -2.77
C SER A 48 16.93 -1.94 -2.28
N ASN A 49 18.14 -1.65 -1.78
CA ASN A 49 18.59 -0.30 -1.44
C ASN A 49 18.75 0.61 -2.68
N SER A 50 18.67 0.07 -3.90
CA SER A 50 18.74 0.84 -5.17
C SER A 50 17.65 1.90 -5.29
N ASP A 51 16.54 1.68 -4.59
CA ASP A 51 15.32 2.47 -4.70
C ASP A 51 15.33 3.71 -3.81
N LEU A 52 16.34 3.80 -2.93
CA LEU A 52 16.61 4.91 -2.04
C LEU A 52 17.39 6.02 -2.73
N LEU A 53 17.24 7.25 -2.22
CA LEU A 53 18.09 8.39 -2.58
C LEU A 53 19.57 8.04 -2.34
N ASP A 54 20.48 8.63 -3.14
CA ASP A 54 21.92 8.30 -3.12
C ASP A 54 22.52 8.39 -1.71
N ASN A 55 22.14 9.42 -0.97
CA ASN A 55 22.60 9.67 0.40
C ASN A 55 22.22 8.54 1.37
N TYR A 56 21.06 7.89 1.18
CA TYR A 56 20.60 6.79 2.04
C TYR A 56 21.01 5.42 1.50
N ARG A 57 21.28 5.30 0.21
CA ARG A 57 21.76 4.06 -0.42
C ARG A 57 23.17 3.71 0.04
N ALA A 58 24.02 4.72 0.27
CA ALA A 58 25.38 4.54 0.74
C ALA A 58 25.47 4.27 2.26
N ASP A 59 24.38 4.42 3.00
CA ASP A 59 24.36 4.23 4.46
C ASP A 59 24.11 2.74 4.81
N PRO A 60 25.08 2.02 5.38
CA PRO A 60 24.92 0.62 5.77
C PRO A 60 23.96 0.43 6.96
N ASN A 61 23.59 1.50 7.67
CA ASN A 61 22.66 1.44 8.80
C ASN A 61 21.19 1.57 8.38
N MET A 62 20.92 1.92 7.12
CA MET A 62 19.55 1.99 6.61
C MET A 62 18.96 0.59 6.49
N ARG A 63 18.05 0.27 7.41
CA ARG A 63 17.29 -0.99 7.42
C ARG A 63 15.83 -0.74 7.05
N PRO A 64 15.20 -1.64 6.27
CA PRO A 64 13.76 -1.61 6.03
C PRO A 64 12.96 -1.62 7.34
N PRO A 65 11.75 -1.04 7.39
CA PRO A 65 11.02 -0.41 6.29
C PRO A 65 11.46 1.04 6.03
N TYR A 66 11.56 1.41 4.75
CA TYR A 66 11.94 2.75 4.33
C TYR A 66 10.72 3.67 4.32
N CYS A 67 10.90 4.89 4.84
CA CYS A 67 9.86 5.91 4.76
C CYS A 67 9.73 6.43 3.32
N TRP A 68 8.52 6.88 2.97
CA TRP A 68 8.22 7.48 1.65
C TRP A 68 9.25 8.54 1.23
N HIS A 69 9.71 9.36 2.18
CA HIS A 69 10.69 10.44 1.97
C HIS A 69 12.10 9.96 1.58
N TYR A 70 12.43 8.69 1.82
CA TYR A 70 13.74 8.13 1.48
C TYR A 70 13.79 7.54 0.07
N ILE A 71 12.62 7.36 -0.55
CA ILE A 71 12.49 6.79 -1.90
C ILE A 71 12.62 7.89 -2.93
N ARG A 72 13.39 7.62 -3.98
CA ARG A 72 13.57 8.58 -5.09
C ARG A 72 12.23 8.95 -5.72
N PRO A 73 12.00 10.22 -6.10
CA PRO A 73 10.81 10.62 -6.84
C PRO A 73 10.60 9.79 -8.12
N GLU A 74 11.68 9.44 -8.82
CA GLU A 74 11.61 8.60 -10.01
C GLU A 74 11.10 7.19 -9.72
N ARG A 75 11.54 6.62 -8.59
CA ARG A 75 11.09 5.30 -8.16
C ARG A 75 9.65 5.32 -7.63
N GLN A 76 9.22 6.42 -7.01
CA GLN A 76 7.82 6.64 -6.66
C GLN A 76 6.95 6.64 -7.92
N ARG A 77 7.33 7.41 -8.96
CA ARG A 77 6.62 7.44 -10.26
C ARG A 77 6.60 6.07 -10.94
N TRP A 78 7.72 5.35 -10.92
CA TRP A 78 7.78 3.98 -11.41
C TRP A 78 6.79 3.08 -10.65
N GLY A 79 6.74 3.16 -9.31
CA GLY A 79 5.82 2.35 -8.49
C GLY A 79 4.35 2.63 -8.79
N VAL A 80 3.98 3.90 -9.02
CA VAL A 80 2.64 4.30 -9.45
C VAL A 80 2.25 3.62 -10.77
N MET A 81 3.13 3.67 -11.76
CA MET A 81 2.92 2.99 -13.04
C MET A 81 2.89 1.48 -12.91
N GLU A 82 3.75 0.91 -12.06
CA GLU A 82 3.88 -0.54 -11.90
C GLU A 82 2.61 -1.15 -11.32
N ILE A 83 1.96 -0.48 -10.35
CA ILE A 83 0.65 -0.91 -9.82
C ILE A 83 -0.38 -0.97 -10.94
N TRP A 84 -0.44 0.08 -11.77
CA TRP A 84 -1.38 0.12 -12.87
C TRP A 84 -1.09 -0.98 -13.91
N ARG A 85 0.18 -1.20 -14.26
CA ARG A 85 0.59 -2.22 -15.24
C ARG A 85 0.27 -3.63 -14.77
N ASN A 86 0.49 -3.93 -13.49
CA ASN A 86 0.30 -5.27 -12.91
C ASN A 86 -1.11 -5.54 -12.41
N SER A 87 -2.01 -4.55 -12.51
CA SER A 87 -3.37 -4.67 -12.00
C SER A 87 -4.19 -5.77 -12.66
N GLY A 88 -4.88 -6.54 -11.83
CA GLY A 88 -5.84 -7.55 -12.27
C GLY A 88 -7.08 -6.97 -12.99
N PRO A 89 -7.85 -7.82 -13.69
CA PRO A 89 -8.99 -7.39 -14.52
C PRO A 89 -10.11 -6.69 -13.73
N VAL A 90 -10.22 -6.95 -12.43
CA VAL A 90 -11.23 -6.35 -11.55
C VAL A 90 -10.86 -4.93 -11.12
N THR A 91 -9.56 -4.66 -10.89
CA THR A 91 -9.05 -3.37 -10.41
C THR A 91 -8.62 -2.45 -11.54
N ARG A 92 -8.29 -3.02 -12.71
CA ARG A 92 -7.87 -2.28 -13.91
C ARG A 92 -8.80 -1.12 -14.27
N PRO A 93 -10.13 -1.29 -14.36
CA PRO A 93 -11.02 -0.19 -14.75
C PRO A 93 -11.04 0.95 -13.72
N LEU A 94 -10.80 0.65 -12.44
CA LEU A 94 -10.72 1.67 -11.39
C LEU A 94 -9.42 2.47 -11.50
N PHE A 95 -8.32 1.81 -11.84
CA PHE A 95 -7.05 2.49 -12.09
C PHE A 95 -7.05 3.27 -13.39
N ASP A 96 -7.71 2.80 -14.45
CA ASP A 96 -7.83 3.51 -15.72
C ASP A 96 -8.52 4.88 -15.53
N ARG A 97 -9.53 4.96 -14.66
CA ARG A 97 -10.16 6.24 -14.24
C ARG A 97 -9.19 7.19 -13.51
N GLY A 98 -8.13 6.63 -12.95
CA GLY A 98 -7.08 7.36 -12.23
C GLY A 98 -6.02 7.99 -13.12
N ALA A 99 -5.98 7.64 -14.40
CA ALA A 99 -5.01 8.17 -15.35
C ALA A 99 -5.13 9.70 -15.42
N THR A 100 -4.05 10.39 -15.11
CA THR A 100 -4.02 11.86 -15.11
C THR A 100 -2.67 12.37 -15.55
N HIS A 101 -2.66 13.53 -16.19
CA HIS A 101 -1.46 14.27 -16.55
C HIS A 101 -1.41 15.52 -15.69
N GLY A 102 -0.30 15.74 -14.96
CA GLY A 102 -0.15 16.90 -14.08
C GLY A 102 0.53 16.58 -12.74
N GLU A 103 0.21 17.36 -11.70
CA GLU A 103 0.82 17.29 -10.36
C GLU A 103 0.71 15.90 -9.71
N TYR A 104 -0.41 15.21 -9.91
CA TYR A 104 -0.67 13.86 -9.39
C TYR A 104 -0.49 12.75 -10.44
N GLY A 105 0.13 13.09 -11.58
CA GLY A 105 0.45 12.14 -12.61
C GLY A 105 1.53 11.14 -12.16
N PRO A 106 1.63 9.97 -12.81
CA PRO A 106 0.86 9.57 -14.00
C PRO A 106 -0.53 8.99 -13.68
N ASN A 107 -0.82 8.68 -12.40
CA ASN A 107 -2.11 8.13 -12.00
C ASN A 107 -2.38 8.43 -10.52
N TRP A 108 -3.42 9.22 -10.24
CA TRP A 108 -3.69 9.70 -8.88
C TRP A 108 -4.21 8.58 -7.97
N VAL A 109 -4.89 7.57 -8.53
CA VAL A 109 -5.47 6.44 -7.78
C VAL A 109 -4.36 5.55 -7.24
N THR A 110 -3.46 5.12 -8.12
CA THR A 110 -2.31 4.29 -7.74
C THR A 110 -1.30 5.07 -6.89
N GLY A 111 -1.13 6.37 -7.15
CA GLY A 111 -0.36 7.28 -6.29
C GLY A 111 -0.89 7.36 -4.86
N TRP A 112 -2.20 7.54 -4.72
CA TRP A 112 -2.86 7.55 -3.41
C TRP A 112 -2.70 6.21 -2.69
N LEU A 113 -2.93 5.08 -3.39
CA LEU A 113 -2.81 3.74 -2.82
C LEU A 113 -1.39 3.46 -2.33
N LEU A 114 -0.39 3.71 -3.17
CA LEU A 114 1.00 3.48 -2.80
C LEU A 114 1.36 4.30 -1.55
N TYR A 115 1.05 5.60 -1.53
CA TYR A 115 1.29 6.46 -0.37
C TYR A 115 0.54 5.97 0.89
N SER A 116 -0.72 5.53 0.75
CA SER A 116 -1.51 5.00 1.87
C SER A 116 -0.87 3.75 2.50
N VAL A 117 -0.26 2.88 1.68
CA VAL A 117 0.46 1.69 2.12
C VAL A 117 1.73 2.06 2.87
N PHE A 118 2.53 2.98 2.31
CA PHE A 118 3.72 3.52 2.97
C PHE A 118 3.41 4.11 4.34
N ARG A 119 2.38 4.96 4.41
CA ARG A 119 1.96 5.60 5.66
C ARG A 119 1.48 4.59 6.70
N SER A 120 0.78 3.54 6.28
CA SER A 120 0.29 2.49 7.19
C SER A 120 1.42 1.66 7.80
N ARG A 121 2.56 1.53 7.10
CA ARG A 121 3.71 0.72 7.53
C ARG A 121 4.83 1.52 8.20
N ASP A 122 4.74 2.85 8.18
CA ASP A 122 5.68 3.72 8.89
C ASP A 122 5.53 3.52 10.41
N ILE A 123 6.62 3.11 11.07
CA ILE A 123 6.68 2.88 12.52
C ILE A 123 6.33 4.16 13.30
N ARG A 124 6.64 5.35 12.76
CA ARG A 124 6.25 6.64 13.36
C ARG A 124 4.74 6.78 13.46
N ASN A 125 4.01 6.28 12.47
CA ASN A 125 2.54 6.28 12.45
C ASN A 125 1.95 5.21 13.40
N ASN A 126 2.63 4.06 13.56
CA ASN A 126 2.20 3.01 14.48
C ASN A 126 2.43 3.37 15.97
N ARG A 127 3.44 4.20 16.27
CA ARG A 127 3.72 4.66 17.64
C ARG A 127 2.59 5.52 18.23
N HIS A 128 1.99 6.39 17.42
CA HIS A 128 0.83 7.19 17.83
C HIS A 128 -0.42 6.33 18.08
N ARG A 129 -0.52 5.17 17.42
CA ARG A 129 -1.65 4.24 17.54
C ARG A 129 -1.54 3.32 18.76
N ASN A 130 -0.31 2.94 19.13
CA ASN A 130 -0.05 2.16 20.35
C ASN A 130 0.00 3.03 21.62
N GLN A 131 0.27 4.33 21.51
CA GLN A 131 0.08 5.26 22.65
C GLN A 131 -1.40 5.41 23.01
N ASN A 132 -2.32 5.33 22.04
CA ASN A 132 -3.76 5.30 22.30
C ASN A 132 -4.28 3.93 22.78
N LYS A 133 -3.37 2.97 23.06
CA LYS A 133 -3.72 1.60 23.50
C LYS A 133 -2.96 1.17 24.76
N LYS A 134 -2.36 2.13 25.46
CA LYS A 134 -1.85 1.92 26.83
C LYS A 134 -2.97 2.22 27.85
N ASP A 135 -3.36 1.13 28.52
CA ASP A 135 -3.98 1.02 29.85
C ASP A 135 -5.51 1.19 30.01
N PRO A 136 -6.27 0.10 30.28
CA PRO A 136 -7.44 0.14 31.13
C PRO A 136 -6.99 -0.05 32.58
N GLY A 137 -6.48 1.00 33.22
CA GLY A 137 -6.02 0.90 34.60
C GLY A 137 -5.36 2.17 35.15
N GLY A 138 -6.18 3.15 35.53
CA GLY A 138 -5.79 4.17 36.52
C GLY A 138 -5.97 5.64 36.09
N GLY A 139 -7.04 6.26 36.60
CA GLY A 139 -6.98 7.62 37.17
C GLY A 139 -7.12 8.85 36.26
N SER A 140 -8.35 9.37 36.20
CA SER A 140 -8.76 10.80 36.18
C SER A 140 -8.10 11.82 35.23
N GLY A 141 -8.92 12.38 34.31
CA GLY A 141 -8.62 13.67 33.67
C GLY A 141 -9.42 14.00 32.41
N ASN A 142 -10.62 14.54 32.62
CA ASN A 142 -11.52 15.31 31.74
C ASN A 142 -11.01 15.74 30.32
N GLY A 143 -11.83 15.50 29.28
CA GLY A 143 -11.70 16.17 27.98
C GLY A 143 -12.26 15.37 26.80
N GLY A 144 -13.56 15.50 26.53
CA GLY A 144 -14.22 14.80 25.43
C GLY A 144 -13.81 15.30 24.05
N SER A 145 -13.81 14.39 23.08
CA SER A 145 -14.33 14.61 21.72
C SER A 145 -14.42 13.27 20.98
N SER A 146 -15.66 12.93 20.63
CA SER A 146 -16.09 11.82 19.78
C SER A 146 -15.39 11.81 18.42
N SER A 147 -14.80 10.68 18.03
CA SER A 147 -14.79 10.25 16.62
C SER A 147 -14.77 8.74 16.55
N SER A 148 -15.93 8.19 16.19
CA SER A 148 -16.14 6.80 15.81
C SER A 148 -15.34 6.48 14.56
N SER A 149 -14.41 5.53 14.64
CA SER A 149 -13.97 4.79 13.46
C SER A 149 -13.77 3.33 13.85
N GLY A 150 -14.77 2.52 13.49
CA GLY A 150 -14.78 1.07 13.65
C GLY A 150 -13.66 0.45 12.83
N GLY A 151 -12.54 0.15 13.50
CA GLY A 151 -11.48 -0.68 12.95
C GLY A 151 -11.74 -2.13 13.30
N SER A 152 -12.43 -2.85 12.42
CA SER A 152 -12.52 -4.32 12.47
C SER A 152 -11.11 -4.90 12.42
N SER A 153 -10.65 -5.37 13.57
CA SER A 153 -9.38 -6.06 13.78
C SER A 153 -9.46 -7.46 13.17
N GLY A 154 -9.17 -7.55 11.87
CA GLY A 154 -8.80 -8.82 11.23
C GLY A 154 -7.39 -9.19 11.69
N LYS A 155 -7.29 -10.25 12.49
CA LYS A 155 -6.04 -10.93 12.84
C LYS A 155 -5.41 -11.41 11.52
N PHE A 156 -4.18 -11.00 11.24
CA PHE A 156 -3.42 -11.52 10.12
C PHE A 156 -2.59 -12.68 10.65
N ASP A 157 -3.07 -13.90 10.40
CA ASP A 157 -2.25 -15.09 10.53
C ASP A 157 -1.14 -15.03 9.47
N THR A 158 0.08 -15.18 9.95
CA THR A 158 1.30 -15.36 9.18
C THR A 158 1.13 -16.57 8.25
N PHE A 159 0.79 -16.31 6.99
CA PHE A 159 0.94 -17.33 5.95
C PHE A 159 2.39 -17.33 5.46
N SER A 160 3.13 -18.33 5.92
CA SER A 160 4.37 -18.82 5.32
C SER A 160 4.19 -18.97 3.81
N ILE A 161 4.95 -18.18 3.05
CA ILE A 161 5.13 -18.39 1.62
C ILE A 161 6.11 -19.55 1.48
N SER A 162 5.59 -20.76 1.24
CA SER A 162 6.40 -21.89 0.80
C SER A 162 6.89 -21.64 -0.63
N PRO A 163 8.18 -21.86 -0.94
CA PRO A 163 8.69 -21.79 -2.30
C PRO A 163 8.15 -22.96 -3.13
N LEU A 164 7.64 -22.64 -4.32
CA LEU A 164 7.18 -23.58 -5.33
C LEU A 164 8.28 -24.59 -5.72
N PRO A 165 7.98 -25.89 -5.88
CA PRO A 165 8.95 -26.86 -6.39
C PRO A 165 9.16 -26.70 -7.90
N LEU A 166 10.43 -26.65 -8.33
CA LEU A 166 10.82 -26.83 -9.73
C LEU A 166 10.36 -28.21 -10.21
N LYS A 167 9.46 -28.25 -11.19
CA LYS A 167 9.23 -29.46 -11.99
C LYS A 167 10.40 -29.66 -12.94
N THR A 168 11.37 -30.49 -12.53
CA THR A 168 12.23 -31.24 -13.44
C THR A 168 11.37 -32.18 -14.28
N LYS A 169 11.25 -31.90 -15.59
CA LYS A 169 10.73 -32.88 -16.54
C LYS A 169 11.91 -33.53 -17.26
N LEU A 170 12.25 -34.72 -16.77
CA LEU A 170 13.04 -35.73 -17.43
C LEU A 170 12.41 -36.04 -18.81
N GLY A 171 13.21 -36.02 -19.87
CA GLY A 171 12.87 -36.54 -21.20
C GLY A 171 14.12 -37.17 -21.78
N ALA A 172 14.26 -38.49 -21.59
CA ALA A 172 14.20 -39.49 -22.65
C ALA A 172 15.54 -39.70 -23.37
N THR A 173 16.37 -40.58 -22.80
CA THR A 173 17.29 -41.44 -23.55
C THR A 173 16.50 -42.61 -24.12
N PHE A 174 16.54 -42.78 -25.45
CA PHE A 174 16.23 -44.05 -26.11
C PHE A 174 17.21 -44.30 -27.25
N ASN A 175 17.57 -45.57 -27.40
CA ASN A 175 18.68 -46.18 -28.12
C ASN A 175 18.84 -45.79 -29.60
N GLY A 176 20.10 -45.76 -30.02
CA GLY A 176 20.61 -46.12 -31.34
C GLY A 176 21.98 -46.76 -31.16
#